data_AF-A0A2E1W7Z6-F1
#
_entry.id   AF-A0A2E1W7Z6-F1
#
_cell.length_a   1.000
_cell.length_b   1.000
_cell.length_c   1.000
_cell.angle_alpha   90.00
_cell.angle_beta   90.00
_cell.angle_gamma   90.00
#
_symmetry.space_group_name_H-M   'P 1'
#
loop_
_entity.id
_entity.type
_entity.pdbx_description
1 polymer ?
#
loop_
_entity_poly.entity_id
_entity_poly.type
_entity_poly.pdbx_seq_one_letter_code
_entity_poly.pdbx_strand_id
1 'polypeptide(L)'
;MTVTNLLGKAEMYLKLCYRELDKEHLYENRWSKVKNQIEKKGTYDLLEFELNYGTKVAWRNSNKCIGRLFWKAMDVFDRRSVNSIDAIFESLFEHIDAATNGGNIKSTISVFDPNKEILIWNPQLLSFAGYQNSDGSITGDSKQVSFTKECIKLGWKPKMGEFDILPLVVQIGDKTPTWREIPSNIITIVQIEHPEIESLKDLKLQWYSTPIISNMTLEIGGIEFKAAPFNGWYMGTEIGARNFADEKRYNILPKVAKLMGLNLRDKINLWKDRAIVELNHAVLYSFKKAGVKIVD
;
A
#
# COMPACT_ATOMS: atom_id res chain seq x y z
N MET A 1 6.78 -20.03 17.13
CA MET A 1 8.03 -19.42 17.63
C MET A 1 8.35 -20.04 19.00
N THR A 2 9.59 -20.44 19.30
CA THR A 2 9.92 -20.92 20.66
C THR A 2 10.01 -19.75 21.64
N VAL A 3 9.69 -19.97 22.92
CA VAL A 3 9.75 -18.93 23.96
C VAL A 3 11.14 -18.28 24.03
N THR A 4 12.20 -19.07 23.89
CA THR A 4 13.60 -18.61 23.85
C THR A 4 13.87 -17.65 22.68
N ASN A 5 13.26 -17.91 21.52
CA ASN A 5 13.40 -17.04 20.34
C ASN A 5 12.67 -15.70 20.55
N LEU A 6 11.45 -15.73 21.09
CA LEU A 6 10.68 -14.52 21.37
C LEU A 6 11.37 -13.61 22.40
N LEU A 7 11.92 -14.19 23.48
CA LEU A 7 12.69 -13.44 24.48
C LEU A 7 13.88 -12.71 23.85
N GLY A 8 14.67 -13.41 23.02
CA GLY A 8 15.81 -12.80 22.34
C GLY A 8 15.41 -11.64 21.41
N LYS A 9 14.36 -11.84 20.60
CA LYS A 9 13.85 -10.78 19.71
C LYS A 9 13.31 -9.57 20.50
N ALA A 10 12.57 -9.81 21.58
CA ALA A 10 12.04 -8.76 22.44
C ALA A 10 13.17 -7.97 23.11
N GLU A 11 14.19 -8.66 23.64
CA GLU A 11 15.33 -8.01 24.30
C GLU A 11 16.12 -7.12 23.34
N MET A 12 16.47 -7.65 22.16
CA MET A 12 17.20 -6.91 21.13
C MET A 12 16.43 -5.64 20.72
N TYR A 13 15.12 -5.78 20.52
CA TYR A 13 14.26 -4.67 20.15
C TYR A 13 14.16 -3.61 21.25
N LEU A 14 13.89 -4.01 22.49
CA LEU A 14 13.72 -3.08 23.61
C LEU A 14 15.02 -2.35 23.95
N LYS A 15 16.18 -3.02 23.90
CA LYS A 15 17.47 -2.34 24.06
C LYS A 15 17.68 -1.27 23.00
N LEU A 16 17.38 -1.58 21.74
CA LEU A 16 17.49 -0.63 20.64
C LEU A 16 16.53 0.56 20.82
N CYS A 17 15.26 0.28 21.12
CA CYS A 17 14.20 1.27 21.31
C CYS A 17 14.50 2.22 22.47
N TYR A 18 14.87 1.68 23.63
CA TYR A 18 15.11 2.50 24.82
C TYR A 18 16.40 3.32 24.68
N ARG A 19 17.39 2.81 23.96
CA ARG A 19 18.61 3.58 23.65
C ARG A 19 18.37 4.71 22.65
N GLU A 20 17.71 4.45 21.53
CA GLU A 20 17.48 5.48 20.51
C GLU A 20 16.46 6.56 20.93
N LEU A 21 15.73 6.33 22.03
CA LEU A 21 14.76 7.27 22.61
C LEU A 21 15.24 7.91 23.92
N ASP A 22 16.49 7.70 24.32
CA ASP A 22 17.07 8.22 25.58
C ASP A 22 16.24 7.83 26.84
N LYS A 23 15.83 6.55 26.89
CA LYS A 23 14.95 5.96 27.93
C LYS A 23 15.61 4.79 28.67
N GLU A 24 16.91 4.60 28.58
CA GLU A 24 17.63 3.46 29.15
C GLU A 24 17.38 3.28 30.66
N HIS A 25 17.20 4.38 31.39
CA HIS A 25 16.86 4.36 32.81
C HIS A 25 15.54 3.61 33.15
N LEU A 26 14.65 3.41 32.17
CA LEU A 26 13.40 2.66 32.32
C LEU A 26 13.50 1.20 31.86
N TYR A 27 14.59 0.83 31.18
CA TYR A 27 14.73 -0.45 30.47
C TYR A 27 14.59 -1.65 31.41
N GLU A 28 15.32 -1.68 32.53
CA GLU A 28 15.35 -2.85 33.43
C GLU A 28 13.96 -3.18 34.01
N ASN A 29 13.20 -2.15 34.38
CA ASN A 29 11.82 -2.31 34.85
C ASN A 29 10.92 -2.85 33.74
N ARG A 30 11.01 -2.27 32.53
CA ARG A 30 10.24 -2.75 31.38
C ARG A 30 10.59 -4.20 31.05
N TRP A 31 11.87 -4.53 31.00
CA TRP A 31 12.35 -5.85 30.61
C TRP A 31 11.88 -6.93 31.58
N SER A 32 11.91 -6.65 32.89
CA SER A 32 11.33 -7.54 33.90
C SER A 32 9.84 -7.82 33.65
N LYS A 33 9.04 -6.79 33.32
CA LYS A 33 7.62 -6.94 32.99
C LYS A 33 7.41 -7.77 31.72
N VAL A 34 8.20 -7.54 30.68
CA VAL A 34 8.10 -8.26 29.40
C VAL A 34 8.45 -9.73 29.57
N LYS A 35 9.52 -10.06 30.30
CA LYS A 35 9.87 -11.44 30.65
C LYS A 35 8.71 -12.15 31.36
N ASN A 36 8.13 -11.50 32.39
CA ASN A 36 7.01 -12.07 33.13
C ASN A 36 5.76 -12.28 32.25
N GLN A 37 5.48 -11.35 31.32
CA GLN A 37 4.37 -11.51 30.37
C GLN A 37 4.61 -12.70 29.43
N ILE A 38 5.80 -12.82 28.85
CA ILE A 38 6.14 -13.93 27.95
C ILE A 38 6.07 -15.27 28.69
N GLU A 39 6.60 -15.36 29.91
CA GLU A 39 6.53 -16.59 30.72
C GLU A 39 5.08 -17.00 31.04
N LYS A 40 4.21 -16.05 31.37
CA LYS A 40 2.82 -16.34 31.78
C LYS A 40 1.85 -16.51 30.62
N LYS A 41 2.01 -15.74 29.55
CA LYS A 41 1.04 -15.65 28.44
C LYS A 41 1.57 -16.21 27.12
N GLY A 42 2.87 -16.51 27.03
CA GLY A 42 3.52 -16.88 25.77
C GLY A 42 3.80 -15.70 24.82
N THR A 43 3.43 -14.47 25.20
CA THR A 43 3.64 -13.23 24.43
C THR A 43 3.69 -12.01 25.35
N TYR A 44 3.90 -10.82 24.80
CA TYR A 44 3.87 -9.54 25.51
C TYR A 44 3.19 -8.47 24.67
N ASP A 45 2.79 -7.37 25.33
CA ASP A 45 2.16 -6.23 24.68
C ASP A 45 3.15 -5.07 24.57
N LEU A 46 3.28 -4.47 23.38
CA LEU A 46 4.06 -3.24 23.20
C LEU A 46 3.35 -2.04 23.81
N LEU A 47 4.10 -1.13 24.41
CA LEU A 47 3.60 0.21 24.76
C LEU A 47 3.39 1.03 23.48
N GLU A 48 2.57 2.07 23.55
CA GLU A 48 2.27 2.93 22.39
C GLU A 48 3.54 3.52 21.74
N PHE A 49 4.46 4.07 22.55
CA PHE A 49 5.72 4.61 22.01
C PHE A 49 6.63 3.51 21.45
N GLU A 50 6.58 2.28 22.01
CA GLU A 50 7.32 1.14 21.47
C GLU A 50 6.71 0.74 20.12
N LEU A 51 5.39 0.74 19.97
CA LEU A 51 4.77 0.49 18.67
C LEU A 51 5.16 1.59 17.65
N ASN A 52 5.05 2.87 18.04
CA ASN A 52 5.37 4.01 17.18
C ASN A 52 6.81 3.98 16.68
N TYR A 53 7.76 3.72 17.58
CA TYR A 53 9.17 3.58 17.21
C TYR A 53 9.41 2.35 16.33
N GLY A 54 8.81 1.20 16.68
CA GLY A 54 9.00 -0.05 15.96
C GLY A 54 8.52 0.01 14.51
N THR A 55 7.37 0.63 14.25
CA THR A 55 6.86 0.82 12.87
C THR A 55 7.81 1.68 12.03
N LYS A 56 8.29 2.79 12.61
CA LYS A 56 9.24 3.71 11.95
C LYS A 56 10.57 3.02 11.65
N VAL A 57 11.09 2.23 12.58
CA VAL A 57 12.32 1.44 12.35
C VAL A 57 12.10 0.33 11.34
N ALA A 58 10.92 -0.30 11.28
CA ALA A 58 10.61 -1.28 10.25
C ALA A 58 10.66 -0.64 8.84
N TRP A 59 10.15 0.59 8.68
CA TRP A 59 10.31 1.34 7.43
C TRP A 59 11.79 1.68 7.15
N ARG A 60 12.54 2.19 8.15
CA ARG A 60 13.99 2.43 8.03
C ARG A 60 14.76 1.19 7.54
N ASN A 61 14.35 0.00 7.97
CA ASN A 61 14.99 -1.27 7.64
C ASN A 61 14.39 -1.98 6.41
N SER A 62 13.45 -1.34 5.70
CA SER A 62 12.83 -1.90 4.50
C SER A 62 13.79 -1.82 3.30
N ASN A 63 14.60 -2.86 3.09
CA ASN A 63 15.69 -2.89 2.08
C ASN A 63 15.26 -2.61 0.63
N LYS A 64 13.98 -2.83 0.30
CA LYS A 64 13.41 -2.57 -1.04
C LYS A 64 12.76 -1.18 -1.17
N CYS A 65 12.73 -0.38 -0.11
CA CYS A 65 12.15 0.96 -0.13
C CYS A 65 13.23 2.00 -0.43
N ILE A 66 13.07 2.75 -1.53
CA ILE A 66 13.95 3.87 -1.87
C ILE A 66 13.67 5.10 -0.98
N GLY A 67 12.41 5.35 -0.63
CA GLY A 67 11.94 6.53 0.12
C GLY A 67 12.22 6.53 1.63
N ARG A 68 13.23 5.81 2.12
CA ARG A 68 13.48 5.61 3.56
C ARG A 68 13.91 6.86 4.33
N LEU A 69 14.28 7.95 3.64
CA LEU A 69 14.75 9.19 4.27
C LEU A 69 13.73 9.75 5.27
N PHE A 70 12.44 9.61 4.99
CA PHE A 70 11.35 10.19 5.77
C PHE A 70 10.85 9.31 6.93
N TRP A 71 11.57 8.24 7.27
CA TRP A 71 11.09 7.20 8.20
C TRP A 71 10.58 7.72 9.56
N LYS A 72 11.16 8.81 10.07
CA LYS A 72 10.75 9.42 11.35
C LYS A 72 9.38 10.11 11.30
N ALA A 73 8.96 10.55 10.11
CA ALA A 73 7.76 11.36 9.89
C ALA A 73 6.49 10.53 9.63
N MET A 74 6.57 9.20 9.78
CA MET A 74 5.39 8.35 9.62
C MET A 74 4.38 8.57 10.75
N ASP A 75 3.13 8.81 10.38
CA ASP A 75 1.99 8.82 11.29
C ASP A 75 1.59 7.37 11.62
N VAL A 76 1.34 7.08 12.90
CA VAL A 76 1.05 5.73 13.38
C VAL A 76 -0.31 5.73 14.04
N PHE A 77 -1.27 5.06 13.41
CA PHE A 77 -2.58 4.81 13.99
C PHE A 77 -2.56 3.49 14.75
N ASP A 78 -2.55 3.57 16.08
CA ASP A 78 -2.69 2.40 16.94
C ASP A 78 -4.15 1.94 16.95
N ARG A 79 -4.44 0.87 16.19
CA ARG A 79 -5.77 0.27 16.07
C ARG A 79 -5.85 -1.09 16.77
N ARG A 80 -4.94 -1.36 17.72
CA ARG A 80 -4.91 -2.64 18.46
C ARG A 80 -6.13 -2.85 19.36
N SER A 81 -6.89 -1.80 19.68
CA SER A 81 -8.16 -1.91 20.40
C SER A 81 -9.37 -2.18 19.50
N VAL A 82 -9.23 -2.06 18.17
CA VAL A 82 -10.31 -2.25 17.20
C VAL A 82 -10.61 -3.73 17.03
N ASN A 83 -11.87 -4.13 17.26
CA ASN A 83 -12.23 -5.55 17.39
C ASN A 83 -13.51 -5.98 16.66
N SER A 84 -14.22 -5.06 15.99
CA SER A 84 -15.39 -5.38 15.17
C SER A 84 -15.08 -5.19 13.70
N ILE A 85 -15.74 -5.97 12.84
CA ILE A 85 -15.59 -5.86 11.39
C ILE A 85 -15.93 -4.45 10.89
N ASP A 86 -16.97 -3.83 11.46
CA ASP A 86 -17.38 -2.46 11.14
C ASP A 86 -16.29 -1.46 11.47
N ALA A 87 -15.75 -1.50 12.68
CA ALA A 87 -14.73 -0.57 13.12
C ALA A 87 -13.38 -0.77 12.39
N ILE A 88 -13.09 -1.99 11.90
CA ILE A 88 -11.95 -2.22 11.03
C ILE A 88 -12.14 -1.50 9.70
N PHE A 89 -13.30 -1.65 9.05
CA PHE A 89 -13.58 -0.93 7.80
C PHE A 89 -13.52 0.59 7.99
N GLU A 90 -14.13 1.13 9.05
CA GLU A 90 -14.03 2.57 9.35
C GLU A 90 -12.57 3.00 9.56
N SER A 91 -11.75 2.19 10.24
CA SER A 91 -10.32 2.49 10.41
C SER A 91 -9.55 2.48 9.08
N LEU A 92 -9.93 1.61 8.13
CA LEU A 92 -9.33 1.56 6.79
C LEU A 92 -9.76 2.77 5.94
N PHE A 93 -11.02 3.19 6.03
CA PHE A 93 -11.50 4.41 5.37
C PHE A 93 -10.83 5.65 5.93
N GLU A 94 -10.71 5.75 7.26
CA GLU A 94 -9.97 6.82 7.93
C GLU A 94 -8.49 6.84 7.50
N HIS A 95 -7.85 5.68 7.36
CA HIS A 95 -6.49 5.60 6.81
C HIS A 95 -6.43 6.19 5.41
N ILE A 96 -7.31 5.77 4.50
CA ILE A 96 -7.32 6.24 3.11
C ILE A 96 -7.47 7.77 3.06
N ASP A 97 -8.44 8.31 3.78
CA ASP A 97 -8.73 9.75 3.79
C ASP A 97 -7.58 10.57 4.39
N ALA A 98 -7.14 10.19 5.60
CA ALA A 98 -6.07 10.88 6.32
C ALA A 98 -4.71 10.80 5.60
N ALA A 99 -4.41 9.66 4.98
CA ALA A 99 -3.19 9.49 4.19
C ALA A 99 -3.21 10.32 2.90
N THR A 100 -4.39 10.43 2.27
CA THR A 100 -4.58 11.20 1.03
C THR A 100 -4.52 12.71 1.28
N ASN A 101 -5.08 13.21 2.38
CA ASN A 101 -4.91 14.58 2.87
C ASN A 101 -5.06 15.65 1.76
N GLY A 102 -6.13 15.54 0.97
CA GLY A 102 -6.41 16.46 -0.15
C GLY A 102 -5.33 16.53 -1.23
N GLY A 103 -4.52 15.48 -1.39
CA GLY A 103 -3.40 15.41 -2.35
C GLY A 103 -2.02 15.61 -1.71
N ASN A 104 -1.93 16.24 -0.53
CA ASN A 104 -0.66 16.37 0.19
C ASN A 104 -0.36 15.11 1.02
N ILE A 105 -0.04 14.03 0.32
CA ILE A 105 0.06 12.67 0.87
C ILE A 105 0.95 12.60 2.12
N LYS A 106 0.41 12.00 3.18
CA LYS A 106 1.10 11.70 4.44
C LYS A 106 1.47 10.23 4.51
N SER A 107 2.71 9.94 4.92
CA SER A 107 3.13 8.56 5.21
C SER A 107 2.47 8.08 6.49
N THR A 108 1.62 7.06 6.38
CA THR A 108 0.80 6.57 7.49
C THR A 108 0.89 5.06 7.59
N ILE A 109 0.77 4.51 8.80
CA ILE A 109 0.55 3.09 9.05
C ILE A 109 -0.58 2.93 10.06
N SER A 110 -1.48 1.97 9.84
CA SER A 110 -2.46 1.55 10.85
C SER A 110 -2.13 0.15 11.31
N VAL A 111 -1.96 -0.07 12.62
CA VAL A 111 -1.57 -1.37 13.16
C VAL A 111 -2.73 -1.96 13.96
N PHE A 112 -3.25 -3.10 13.51
CA PHE A 112 -4.35 -3.81 14.16
C PHE A 112 -3.84 -4.85 15.18
N ASP A 113 -4.74 -5.39 16.00
CA ASP A 113 -4.39 -6.37 17.05
C ASP A 113 -3.76 -7.64 16.46
N PRO A 114 -2.53 -8.02 16.85
CA PRO A 114 -1.85 -9.22 16.35
C PRO A 114 -2.55 -10.51 16.79
N ASN A 115 -3.37 -10.47 17.85
CA ASN A 115 -4.05 -11.64 18.41
C ASN A 115 -5.46 -11.88 17.81
N LYS A 116 -5.98 -10.95 17.00
CA LYS A 116 -7.35 -11.05 16.45
C LYS A 116 -7.43 -11.73 15.09
N GLU A 117 -6.29 -12.16 14.55
CA GLU A 117 -6.22 -12.81 13.23
C GLU A 117 -6.96 -12.03 12.14
N ILE A 118 -6.78 -10.70 12.17
CA ILE A 118 -7.34 -9.81 11.16
C ILE A 118 -6.53 -9.99 9.88
N LEU A 119 -7.23 -10.25 8.78
CA LEU A 119 -6.66 -10.41 7.45
C LEU A 119 -7.33 -9.41 6.51
N ILE A 120 -6.52 -8.53 5.92
CA ILE A 120 -6.93 -7.69 4.79
C ILE A 120 -6.50 -8.43 3.53
N TRP A 121 -7.45 -8.89 2.73
CA TRP A 121 -7.14 -9.72 1.57
C TRP A 121 -6.55 -8.90 0.42
N ASN A 122 -6.87 -7.60 0.38
CA ASN A 122 -6.35 -6.68 -0.62
C ASN A 122 -4.82 -6.59 -0.52
N PRO A 123 -4.08 -6.71 -1.64
CA PRO A 123 -2.66 -6.39 -1.68
C PRO A 123 -2.37 -4.91 -1.40
N GLN A 124 -3.25 -4.04 -1.90
CA GLN A 124 -3.27 -2.60 -1.65
C GLN A 124 -4.71 -2.17 -1.39
N LEU A 125 -4.94 -1.22 -0.48
CA LEU A 125 -6.30 -0.75 -0.18
C LEU A 125 -6.96 -0.11 -1.41
N LEU A 126 -6.19 0.66 -2.19
CA LEU A 126 -6.62 1.19 -3.48
C LEU A 126 -6.02 0.35 -4.59
N SER A 127 -6.87 -0.22 -5.44
CA SER A 127 -6.46 -0.93 -6.65
C SER A 127 -7.60 -0.99 -7.65
N PHE A 128 -7.26 -1.02 -8.94
CA PHE A 128 -8.24 -1.23 -10.00
C PHE A 128 -8.48 -2.71 -10.24
N ALA A 129 -9.71 -3.06 -10.59
CA ALA A 129 -10.11 -4.42 -10.92
C ALA A 129 -9.48 -4.89 -12.24
N GLY A 130 -9.43 -6.21 -12.41
CA GLY A 130 -9.03 -6.86 -13.65
C GLY A 130 -10.04 -7.92 -14.06
N TYR A 131 -10.54 -7.83 -15.28
CA TYR A 131 -11.57 -8.71 -15.82
C TYR A 131 -11.01 -9.53 -16.97
N GLN A 132 -11.16 -10.85 -16.90
CA GLN A 132 -10.84 -11.72 -18.03
C GLN A 132 -12.07 -11.84 -18.92
N ASN A 133 -11.95 -11.40 -20.17
CA ASN A 133 -13.02 -11.43 -21.15
C ASN A 133 -13.16 -12.83 -21.79
N SER A 134 -14.27 -13.06 -22.49
CA SER A 134 -14.57 -14.34 -23.14
C SER A 134 -13.58 -14.71 -24.24
N ASP A 135 -12.95 -13.73 -24.87
CA ASP A 135 -11.93 -13.91 -25.92
C ASP A 135 -10.51 -14.09 -25.35
N GLY A 136 -10.36 -14.12 -24.03
CA GLY A 136 -9.07 -14.23 -23.33
C GLY A 136 -8.33 -12.90 -23.14
N SER A 137 -8.84 -11.79 -23.67
CA SER A 137 -8.31 -10.46 -23.37
C SER A 137 -8.61 -10.05 -21.93
N ILE A 138 -7.92 -9.01 -21.44
CA ILE A 138 -8.11 -8.48 -20.09
C ILE A 138 -8.53 -7.01 -20.18
N THR A 139 -9.58 -6.67 -19.45
CA THR A 139 -9.99 -5.29 -19.18
C THR A 139 -9.52 -4.88 -17.78
N GLY A 140 -8.89 -3.72 -17.66
CA GLY A 140 -8.34 -3.20 -16.41
C GLY A 140 -6.99 -3.82 -16.01
N ASP A 141 -6.75 -3.96 -14.71
CA ASP A 141 -5.45 -4.41 -14.19
C ASP A 141 -5.31 -5.94 -14.17
N SER A 142 -4.56 -6.48 -15.12
CA SER A 142 -4.23 -7.91 -15.22
C SER A 142 -3.68 -8.52 -13.93
N LYS A 143 -2.97 -7.75 -13.10
CA LYS A 143 -2.42 -8.23 -11.82
C LYS A 143 -3.52 -8.55 -10.81
N GLN A 144 -4.69 -7.92 -10.96
CA GLN A 144 -5.81 -8.03 -10.02
C GLN A 144 -6.88 -9.03 -10.47
N VAL A 145 -6.72 -9.72 -11.61
CA VAL A 145 -7.73 -10.66 -12.13
C VAL A 145 -8.13 -11.73 -11.10
N SER A 146 -7.15 -12.33 -10.41
CA SER A 146 -7.44 -13.35 -9.40
C SER A 146 -8.26 -12.79 -8.23
N PHE A 147 -7.86 -11.64 -7.71
CA PHE A 147 -8.53 -11.03 -6.56
C PHE A 147 -9.91 -10.46 -6.94
N THR A 148 -10.05 -9.90 -8.15
CA THR A 148 -11.33 -9.45 -8.71
C THR A 148 -12.33 -10.61 -8.78
N LYS A 149 -11.89 -11.81 -9.22
CA LYS A 149 -12.74 -13.01 -9.22
C LYS A 149 -13.21 -13.38 -7.82
N GLU A 150 -12.36 -13.28 -6.80
CA GLU A 150 -12.77 -13.53 -5.41
C GLU A 150 -13.79 -12.48 -4.92
N CYS A 151 -13.59 -11.19 -5.24
CA CYS A 151 -14.58 -10.15 -4.91
C CYS A 151 -15.95 -10.46 -5.53
N ILE A 152 -15.99 -10.88 -6.80
CA ILE A 152 -17.23 -11.24 -7.50
C ILE A 152 -17.90 -12.46 -6.85
N LYS A 153 -17.13 -13.49 -6.45
CA LYS A 153 -17.65 -14.66 -5.72
C LYS A 153 -18.28 -14.29 -4.38
N LEU A 154 -17.74 -13.27 -3.71
CA LEU A 154 -18.30 -12.73 -2.47
C LEU A 154 -19.53 -11.83 -2.70
N GLY A 155 -19.94 -11.63 -3.95
CA GLY A 155 -21.15 -10.88 -4.32
C GLY A 155 -20.92 -9.45 -4.77
N TRP A 156 -19.66 -9.00 -4.92
CA TRP A 156 -19.37 -7.69 -5.51
C TRP A 156 -19.78 -7.68 -6.99
N LYS A 157 -20.45 -6.61 -7.42
CA LYS A 157 -20.96 -6.49 -8.80
C LYS A 157 -19.93 -5.76 -9.68
N PRO A 158 -19.36 -6.41 -10.70
CA PRO A 158 -18.37 -5.78 -11.56
C PRO A 158 -19.03 -4.74 -12.47
N LYS A 159 -18.36 -3.59 -12.70
CA LYS A 159 -18.80 -2.58 -13.68
C LYS A 159 -18.14 -2.76 -15.04
N MET A 160 -17.11 -3.62 -15.13
CA MET A 160 -16.40 -3.99 -16.36
C MET A 160 -15.65 -2.81 -17.01
N GLY A 161 -15.29 -1.80 -16.24
CA GLY A 161 -14.47 -0.66 -16.65
C GLY A 161 -12.97 -0.92 -16.49
N GLU A 162 -12.15 -0.16 -17.23
CA GLU A 162 -10.68 -0.25 -17.14
C GLU A 162 -10.12 0.19 -15.78
N PHE A 163 -10.85 1.04 -15.06
CA PHE A 163 -10.40 1.70 -13.84
C PHE A 163 -11.45 1.60 -12.72
N ASP A 164 -12.10 0.44 -12.61
CA ASP A 164 -13.04 0.17 -11.53
C ASP A 164 -12.29 -0.07 -10.21
N ILE A 165 -12.55 0.74 -9.18
CA ILE A 165 -11.96 0.53 -7.86
C ILE A 165 -12.53 -0.75 -7.22
N LEU A 166 -11.64 -1.63 -6.77
CA LEU A 166 -11.99 -2.84 -6.03
C LEU A 166 -12.52 -2.52 -4.63
N PRO A 167 -13.45 -3.34 -4.08
CA PRO A 167 -13.87 -3.21 -2.70
C PRO A 167 -12.74 -3.64 -1.76
N LEU A 168 -12.82 -3.22 -0.50
CA LEU A 168 -12.00 -3.77 0.58
C LEU A 168 -12.62 -5.08 1.06
N VAL A 169 -11.78 -6.10 1.29
CA VAL A 169 -12.18 -7.42 1.77
C VAL A 169 -11.39 -7.73 3.05
N VAL A 170 -12.12 -7.96 4.13
CA VAL A 170 -11.58 -8.17 5.47
C VAL A 170 -12.16 -9.44 6.09
N GLN A 171 -11.30 -10.19 6.77
CA GLN A 171 -11.64 -11.40 7.52
C GLN A 171 -11.07 -11.32 8.94
N ILE A 172 -11.78 -11.91 9.91
CA ILE A 172 -11.34 -12.04 11.31
C ILE A 172 -11.39 -13.51 11.69
N GLY A 173 -10.23 -14.12 11.95
CA GLY A 173 -10.11 -15.56 12.21
C GLY A 173 -10.73 -16.39 11.08
N ASP A 174 -11.44 -17.48 11.41
CA ASP A 174 -12.07 -18.37 10.42
C ASP A 174 -13.46 -17.91 9.94
N LYS A 175 -13.86 -16.67 10.25
CA LYS A 175 -15.17 -16.14 9.81
C LYS A 175 -15.20 -15.90 8.30
N THR A 176 -16.40 -15.90 7.72
CA THR A 176 -16.59 -15.53 6.32
C THR A 176 -16.05 -14.11 6.07
N PRO A 177 -15.24 -13.89 5.02
CA PRO A 177 -14.76 -12.56 4.65
C PRO A 177 -15.94 -11.65 4.31
N THR A 178 -15.87 -10.41 4.77
CA THR A 178 -16.83 -9.35 4.46
C THR A 178 -16.16 -8.36 3.52
N TRP A 179 -16.93 -7.76 2.61
CA TRP A 179 -16.43 -6.71 1.73
C TRP A 179 -17.24 -5.42 1.84
N ARG A 180 -16.61 -4.29 1.54
CA ARG A 180 -17.26 -2.97 1.41
C ARG A 180 -16.66 -2.18 0.26
N GLU A 181 -17.51 -1.45 -0.46
CA GLU A 181 -17.01 -0.42 -1.37
C GLU A 181 -16.37 0.71 -0.58
N ILE A 182 -15.32 1.28 -1.14
CA ILE A 182 -14.67 2.46 -0.58
C ILE A 182 -15.52 3.68 -0.96
N PRO A 183 -15.91 4.54 0.00
CA PRO A 183 -16.64 5.76 -0.31
C PRO A 183 -15.91 6.59 -1.37
N SER A 184 -16.60 6.99 -2.44
CA SER A 184 -15.95 7.68 -3.57
C SER A 184 -15.34 9.02 -3.20
N ASN A 185 -15.85 9.69 -2.16
CA ASN A 185 -15.39 10.99 -1.69
C ASN A 185 -14.01 10.95 -1.02
N ILE A 186 -13.51 9.77 -0.61
CA ILE A 186 -12.17 9.61 -0.03
C ILE A 186 -11.15 9.06 -1.04
N ILE A 187 -11.58 8.83 -2.28
CA ILE A 187 -10.70 8.34 -3.35
C ILE A 187 -10.32 9.52 -4.24
N THR A 188 -9.04 9.85 -4.27
CA THR A 188 -8.50 10.83 -5.23
C THR A 188 -7.94 10.11 -6.45
N ILE A 189 -8.52 10.39 -7.61
CA ILE A 189 -8.08 9.87 -8.92
C ILE A 189 -7.45 11.01 -9.73
N VAL A 190 -6.23 10.81 -10.20
CA VAL A 190 -5.51 11.72 -11.10
C VAL A 190 -5.74 11.28 -12.54
N GLN A 191 -6.33 12.15 -13.35
CA GLN A 191 -6.44 11.97 -14.80
C GLN A 191 -5.08 12.26 -15.44
N ILE A 192 -4.62 11.39 -16.34
CA ILE A 192 -3.31 11.52 -16.97
C ILE A 192 -3.43 12.26 -18.29
N GLU A 193 -2.71 13.36 -18.37
CA GLU A 193 -2.55 14.22 -19.54
C GLU A 193 -1.06 14.54 -19.77
N HIS A 194 -0.73 15.01 -20.96
CA HIS A 194 0.63 15.39 -21.31
C HIS A 194 0.67 16.89 -21.66
N PRO A 195 1.70 17.64 -21.22
CA PRO A 195 1.79 19.08 -21.50
C PRO A 195 1.95 19.39 -23.00
N GLU A 196 2.66 18.54 -23.73
CA GLU A 196 2.94 18.73 -25.18
C GLU A 196 2.19 17.78 -26.13
N ILE A 197 1.78 16.59 -25.68
CA ILE A 197 1.10 15.57 -26.49
C ILE A 197 -0.38 15.60 -26.12
N GLU A 198 -1.12 16.60 -26.60
CA GLU A 198 -2.52 16.82 -26.22
C GLU A 198 -3.42 15.59 -26.42
N SER A 199 -3.14 14.79 -27.46
CA SER A 199 -3.89 13.57 -27.79
C SER A 199 -3.71 12.43 -26.77
N LEU A 200 -2.77 12.53 -25.82
CA LEU A 200 -2.61 11.53 -24.77
C LEU A 200 -3.86 11.42 -23.89
N LYS A 201 -4.58 12.54 -23.67
CA LYS A 201 -5.82 12.56 -22.88
C LYS A 201 -6.92 11.65 -23.44
N ASP A 202 -6.87 11.37 -24.75
CA ASP A 202 -7.86 10.51 -25.42
C ASP A 202 -7.71 9.04 -25.02
N LEU A 203 -6.57 8.66 -24.43
CA LEU A 203 -6.36 7.35 -23.81
C LEU A 203 -7.12 7.19 -22.48
N LYS A 204 -7.65 8.28 -21.90
CA LYS A 204 -8.46 8.30 -20.66
C LYS A 204 -7.78 7.55 -19.50
N LEU A 205 -6.46 7.60 -19.46
CA LEU A 205 -5.66 6.99 -18.40
C LEU A 205 -5.89 7.75 -17.10
N GLN A 206 -5.97 7.00 -16.00
CA GLN A 206 -6.11 7.57 -14.68
C GLN A 206 -5.45 6.66 -13.64
N TRP A 207 -5.05 7.25 -12.50
CA TRP A 207 -4.46 6.49 -11.40
C TRP A 207 -4.90 7.05 -10.05
N TYR A 208 -5.06 6.18 -9.04
CA TYR A 208 -5.33 6.62 -7.68
C TYR A 208 -4.09 7.29 -7.06
N SER A 209 -4.29 8.28 -6.19
CA SER A 209 -3.21 9.13 -5.68
C SER A 209 -2.28 8.44 -4.68
N THR A 210 -2.80 7.49 -3.90
CA THR A 210 -2.17 7.05 -2.64
C THR A 210 -1.85 5.54 -2.68
N PRO A 211 -0.57 5.12 -2.70
CA PRO A 211 -0.18 3.71 -2.69
C PRO A 211 -0.21 3.11 -1.28
N ILE A 212 -1.34 2.54 -0.88
CA ILE A 212 -1.49 1.95 0.47
C ILE A 212 -1.34 0.42 0.38
N ILE A 213 -0.19 -0.11 0.79
CA ILE A 213 0.12 -1.55 0.83
C ILE A 213 -0.53 -2.18 2.07
N SER A 214 -1.14 -3.35 1.93
CA SER A 214 -1.91 -3.98 3.01
C SER A 214 -1.66 -5.47 3.23
N ASN A 215 -0.89 -6.14 2.39
CA ASN A 215 -0.62 -7.59 2.48
C ASN A 215 0.77 -7.95 3.04
N MET A 216 1.37 -7.06 3.84
CA MET A 216 2.65 -7.30 4.49
C MET A 216 2.46 -7.46 6.00
N THR A 217 3.22 -8.39 6.59
CA THR A 217 3.31 -8.53 8.05
C THR A 217 4.36 -7.56 8.58
N LEU A 218 3.99 -6.80 9.60
CA LEU A 218 4.92 -6.01 10.40
C LEU A 218 5.42 -6.86 11.58
N GLU A 219 6.74 -7.01 11.73
CA GLU A 219 7.32 -7.67 12.90
C GLU A 219 8.04 -6.65 13.79
N ILE A 220 7.68 -6.58 15.08
CA ILE A 220 8.34 -5.73 16.08
C ILE A 220 8.66 -6.56 17.31
N GLY A 221 9.96 -6.72 17.61
CA GLY A 221 10.43 -7.45 18.79
C GLY A 221 9.83 -8.86 18.93
N GLY A 222 9.64 -9.55 17.80
CA GLY A 222 9.06 -10.90 17.73
C GLY A 222 7.54 -10.98 17.70
N ILE A 223 6.82 -9.86 17.84
CA ILE A 223 5.36 -9.81 17.66
C ILE A 223 5.07 -9.57 16.16
N GLU A 224 4.19 -10.40 15.60
CA GLU A 224 3.78 -10.33 14.19
C GLU A 224 2.39 -9.70 14.05
N PHE A 225 2.33 -8.53 13.43
CA PHE A 225 1.10 -7.83 13.08
C PHE A 225 0.74 -8.14 11.63
N LYS A 226 -0.18 -9.09 11.43
CA LYS A 226 -0.60 -9.55 10.10
C LYS A 226 -1.41 -8.50 9.30
N ALA A 227 -2.08 -7.58 9.99
CA ALA A 227 -2.81 -6.47 9.40
C ALA A 227 -2.17 -5.14 9.86
N ALA A 228 -1.32 -4.59 8.99
CA ALA A 228 -0.63 -3.33 9.25
C ALA A 228 -0.52 -2.48 7.96
N PRO A 229 -1.65 -2.06 7.34
CA PRO A 229 -1.59 -1.29 6.10
C PRO A 229 -0.82 0.00 6.27
N PHE A 230 0.00 0.35 5.26
CA PHE A 230 0.84 1.53 5.28
C PHE A 230 1.00 2.15 3.90
N ASN A 231 1.36 3.44 3.86
CA ASN A 231 1.61 4.17 2.62
C ASN A 231 2.80 5.13 2.71
N GLY A 232 3.35 5.43 1.54
CA GLY A 232 4.08 6.65 1.27
C GLY A 232 3.36 7.43 0.16
N TRP A 233 4.13 8.13 -0.67
CA TRP A 233 3.66 8.67 -1.94
C TRP A 233 4.40 7.99 -3.09
N TYR A 234 3.83 8.07 -4.29
CA TYR A 234 4.39 7.45 -5.47
C TYR A 234 5.74 8.06 -5.88
N MET A 235 6.60 7.21 -6.43
CA MET A 235 7.63 7.58 -7.40
C MET A 235 7.04 7.44 -8.81
N GLY A 236 7.27 8.41 -9.70
CA GLY A 236 6.62 8.51 -11.02
C GLY A 236 6.73 7.23 -11.84
N THR A 237 7.91 6.60 -11.79
CA THR A 237 8.22 5.34 -12.48
C THR A 237 7.37 4.15 -12.02
N GLU A 238 6.83 4.14 -10.81
CA GLU A 238 5.90 3.10 -10.36
C GLU A 238 4.64 3.09 -11.23
N ILE A 239 4.13 4.27 -11.59
CA ILE A 239 2.95 4.40 -12.44
C ILE A 239 3.36 4.34 -13.92
N GLY A 240 4.22 5.26 -14.37
CA GLY A 240 4.55 5.40 -15.78
C GLY A 240 5.36 4.24 -16.34
N ALA A 241 6.41 3.80 -15.63
CA ALA A 241 7.33 2.78 -16.12
C ALA A 241 6.94 1.35 -15.75
N ARG A 242 6.07 1.14 -14.76
CA ARG A 242 5.58 -0.20 -14.36
C ARG A 242 4.11 -0.37 -14.67
N ASN A 243 3.23 0.31 -13.94
CA ASN A 243 1.79 0.08 -14.02
C ASN A 243 1.23 0.28 -15.44
N PHE A 244 1.58 1.38 -16.10
CA PHE A 244 1.15 1.64 -17.47
C PHE A 244 2.01 0.95 -18.52
N ALA A 245 3.33 0.86 -18.33
CA ALA A 245 4.23 0.40 -19.38
C ALA A 245 4.45 -1.11 -19.47
N ASP A 246 4.37 -1.87 -18.36
CA ASP A 246 4.63 -3.31 -18.38
C ASP A 246 3.64 -4.02 -19.34
N GLU A 247 4.17 -4.88 -20.23
CA GLU A 247 3.37 -5.66 -21.19
C GLU A 247 2.36 -6.58 -20.48
N LYS A 248 2.69 -7.01 -19.27
CA LYS A 248 1.83 -7.85 -18.41
C LYS A 248 0.93 -7.02 -17.48
N ARG A 249 0.81 -5.71 -17.67
CA ARG A 249 -0.09 -4.79 -16.94
C ARG A 249 -1.00 -4.08 -17.94
N TYR A 250 -1.01 -2.74 -17.95
CA TYR A 250 -1.86 -1.99 -18.89
C TYR A 250 -1.27 -1.89 -20.31
N ASN A 251 0.02 -2.15 -20.49
CA ASN A 251 0.70 -2.21 -21.79
C ASN A 251 0.40 -1.00 -22.72
N ILE A 252 0.58 0.20 -22.19
CA ILE A 252 0.19 1.45 -22.85
C ILE A 252 1.28 2.00 -23.80
N LEU A 253 2.53 1.56 -23.67
CA LEU A 253 3.65 2.05 -24.50
C LEU A 253 3.38 2.03 -26.02
N PRO A 254 2.80 0.96 -26.61
CA PRO A 254 2.51 0.96 -28.04
C PRO A 254 1.50 2.04 -28.45
N LYS A 255 0.56 2.41 -27.57
CA LYS A 255 -0.43 3.47 -27.84
C LYS A 255 0.25 4.84 -27.79
N VAL A 256 1.08 5.10 -26.78
CA VAL A 256 1.85 6.34 -26.64
C VAL A 256 2.80 6.54 -27.82
N ALA A 257 3.56 5.51 -28.21
CA ALA A 257 4.47 5.57 -29.34
C ALA A 257 3.76 5.92 -30.66
N LYS A 258 2.53 5.43 -30.87
CA LYS A 258 1.71 5.79 -32.04
C LYS A 258 1.27 7.25 -32.02
N LEU A 259 0.88 7.78 -30.86
CA LEU A 259 0.54 9.20 -30.71
C LEU A 259 1.74 10.11 -31.01
N MET A 260 2.95 9.63 -30.73
CA MET A 260 4.23 10.29 -31.06
C MET A 260 4.69 10.09 -32.52
N GLY A 261 3.94 9.35 -33.34
CA GLY A 261 4.31 9.07 -34.73
C GLY A 261 5.52 8.12 -34.90
N LEU A 262 5.83 7.30 -33.89
CA LEU A 262 6.99 6.41 -33.91
C LEU A 262 6.69 5.09 -34.64
N ASN A 263 7.69 4.54 -35.33
CA ASN A 263 7.57 3.23 -35.97
C ASN A 263 7.88 2.09 -34.98
N LEU A 264 6.84 1.38 -34.54
CA LEU A 264 6.94 0.28 -33.56
C LEU A 264 7.74 -0.94 -34.07
N ARG A 265 7.99 -1.05 -35.38
CA ARG A 265 8.74 -2.18 -35.97
C ARG A 265 10.25 -1.94 -35.99
N ASP A 266 10.66 -0.68 -35.96
CA ASP A 266 12.07 -0.29 -35.99
C ASP A 266 12.60 -0.20 -34.56
N LYS A 267 13.45 -1.14 -34.15
CA LYS A 267 14.05 -1.14 -32.81
C LYS A 267 15.15 -0.10 -32.65
N ILE A 268 15.76 0.35 -33.75
CA ILE A 268 16.88 1.30 -33.72
C ILE A 268 16.39 2.70 -33.37
N ASN A 269 15.13 3.03 -33.67
CA ASN A 269 14.54 4.32 -33.31
C ASN A 269 14.21 4.47 -31.81
N LEU A 270 14.44 3.42 -31.01
CA LEU A 270 14.23 3.38 -29.56
C LEU A 270 12.80 3.79 -29.14
N TRP A 271 11.78 3.36 -29.88
CA TRP A 271 10.40 3.81 -29.62
C TRP A 271 9.91 3.47 -28.21
N LYS A 272 10.35 2.36 -27.62
CA LYS A 272 9.98 1.99 -26.25
C LYS A 272 10.55 2.98 -25.25
N ASP A 273 11.83 3.29 -25.37
CA ASP A 273 12.58 4.22 -24.51
C ASP A 273 12.04 5.65 -24.64
N ARG A 274 11.70 6.08 -25.86
CA ARG A 274 11.10 7.40 -26.09
C ARG A 274 9.69 7.50 -25.52
N ALA A 275 8.85 6.49 -25.76
CA ALA A 275 7.48 6.48 -25.26
C ALA A 275 7.41 6.40 -23.73
N ILE A 276 8.31 5.65 -23.08
CA ILE A 276 8.31 5.53 -21.62
C ILE A 276 8.76 6.84 -20.95
N VAL A 277 9.65 7.62 -21.56
CA VAL A 277 10.03 8.95 -21.06
C VAL A 277 8.82 9.88 -21.05
N GLU A 278 8.10 10.00 -22.17
CA GLU A 278 6.91 10.87 -22.24
C GLU A 278 5.76 10.37 -21.35
N LEU A 279 5.62 9.05 -21.18
CA LEU A 279 4.63 8.50 -20.27
C LEU A 279 4.93 8.82 -18.80
N ASN A 280 6.20 8.80 -18.38
CA ASN A 280 6.58 9.25 -17.04
C ASN A 280 6.40 10.77 -16.89
N HIS A 281 6.74 11.55 -17.92
CA HIS A 281 6.53 13.00 -17.93
C HIS A 281 5.03 13.34 -17.77
N ALA A 282 4.14 12.66 -18.51
CA ALA A 282 2.69 12.79 -18.35
C ALA A 282 2.23 12.52 -16.92
N VAL A 283 2.72 11.45 -16.29
CA VAL A 283 2.39 11.11 -14.90
C VAL A 283 2.82 12.23 -13.95
N LEU A 284 4.09 12.64 -13.98
CA LEU A 284 4.61 13.66 -13.08
C LEU A 284 3.90 15.00 -13.27
N TYR A 285 3.68 15.40 -14.52
CA TYR A 285 2.94 16.61 -14.86
C TYR A 285 1.50 16.56 -14.32
N SER A 286 0.78 15.45 -14.54
CA SER A 286 -0.61 15.30 -14.13
C SER A 286 -0.78 15.32 -12.61
N PHE A 287 0.09 14.62 -11.88
CA PHE A 287 0.08 14.63 -10.41
C PHE A 287 0.37 16.02 -9.87
N LYS A 288 1.38 16.71 -10.42
CA LYS A 288 1.69 18.10 -10.05
C LYS A 288 0.52 19.05 -10.34
N LYS A 289 -0.10 18.94 -11.51
CA LYS A 289 -1.28 19.74 -11.90
C LYS A 289 -2.47 19.51 -10.97
N ALA A 290 -2.66 18.27 -10.53
CA ALA A 290 -3.72 17.90 -9.58
C ALA A 290 -3.41 18.27 -8.12
N GLY A 291 -2.23 18.84 -7.82
CA GLY A 291 -1.81 19.11 -6.44
C GLY A 291 -1.51 17.85 -5.62
N VAL A 292 -1.29 16.72 -6.27
CA VAL A 292 -1.01 15.43 -5.62
C VAL A 292 0.50 15.22 -5.51
N LYS A 293 0.94 14.90 -4.29
CA LYS A 293 2.34 14.63 -3.98
C LYS A 293 2.87 13.41 -4.73
N ILE A 294 3.97 13.60 -5.45
CA ILE A 294 4.71 12.56 -6.17
C ILE A 294 6.20 12.95 -6.19
N VAL A 295 7.09 11.98 -6.37
CA VAL A 295 8.52 12.20 -6.64
C VAL A 295 8.90 11.58 -7.98
N ASP A 296 9.89 12.13 -8.67
CA ASP A 296 10.44 11.53 -9.90
C ASP A 296 11.28 10.27 -9.63
#